data_AF-A0A932IR20-F1
#
_entry.id   AF-A0A932IR20-F1
#
_cell.length_a   1.000
_cell.length_b   1.000
_cell.length_c   1.000
_cell.angle_alpha   90.00
_cell.angle_beta   90.00
_cell.angle_gamma   90.00
#
_symmetry.space_group_name_H-M   'P 1'
#
loop_
_entity.id
_entity.type
_entity.pdbx_description
1 polymer ?
#
loop_
_entity_poly.entity_id
_entity_poly.type
_entity_poly.pdbx_seq_one_letter_code
_entity_poly.pdbx_strand_id
1 'polypeptide(L)'
;MNHDADITEVSDPRDMTIDNPPAAATEIRILKGQPSAEDLAALTVVLAAAAGGPAAPGPQELNLWGHPVDKLRYPAASWQHVTLLERTHLRR
;
A
#
# COMPACT_ATOMS: atom_id res chain seq x y z
N MET A 1 -10.75 -44.68 8.86
CA MET A 1 -10.31 -43.29 8.59
C MET A 1 -10.67 -42.98 7.14
N ASN A 2 -11.79 -42.30 6.90
CA ASN A 2 -12.21 -41.90 5.56
C ASN A 2 -11.84 -40.43 5.35
N HIS A 3 -10.75 -40.21 4.61
CA HIS A 3 -10.34 -38.89 4.13
C HIS A 3 -10.70 -38.79 2.65
N ASP A 4 -11.99 -38.80 2.34
CA ASP A 4 -12.52 -38.34 1.05
C ASP A 4 -13.23 -37.01 1.31
N ALA A 5 -12.44 -35.97 1.58
CA ALA A 5 -12.90 -34.61 1.49
C ALA A 5 -12.65 -34.17 0.04
N ASP A 6 -13.73 -34.01 -0.69
CA ASP A 6 -13.84 -33.50 -2.04
C ASP A 6 -13.26 -32.07 -2.08
N ILE A 7 -11.96 -31.93 -2.35
CA ILE A 7 -11.30 -30.64 -2.59
C ILE A 7 -11.54 -30.26 -4.05
N THR A 8 -12.79 -29.94 -4.37
CA THR A 8 -13.13 -29.18 -5.58
C THR A 8 -13.54 -27.77 -5.17
N GLU A 9 -12.61 -27.03 -4.57
CA GLU A 9 -12.72 -25.58 -4.59
C GLU A 9 -12.44 -25.14 -6.03
N VAL A 10 -13.52 -24.95 -6.79
CA VAL A 10 -13.47 -24.30 -8.10
C VAL A 10 -13.14 -22.82 -7.83
N SER A 11 -11.86 -22.48 -7.87
CA SER A 11 -11.44 -21.08 -7.88
C SER A 11 -12.07 -20.38 -9.09
N ASP A 12 -12.74 -19.25 -8.89
CA ASP A 12 -13.35 -18.49 -9.99
C ASP A 12 -12.22 -18.05 -10.94
N PRO A 13 -12.28 -18.34 -12.25
CA PRO A 13 -11.25 -17.93 -13.21
C PRO A 13 -11.02 -16.40 -13.27
N ARG A 14 -11.93 -15.60 -12.69
CA ARG A 14 -11.77 -14.15 -12.51
C ARG A 14 -10.72 -13.77 -11.46
N ASP A 15 -10.43 -14.65 -10.51
CA ASP A 15 -9.44 -14.40 -9.46
C ASP A 15 -8.00 -14.70 -9.93
N MET A 16 -7.83 -15.30 -11.11
CA MET A 16 -6.53 -15.68 -11.67
C MET A 16 -5.98 -14.69 -12.71
N THR A 17 -6.72 -13.63 -13.05
CA THR A 17 -6.30 -12.63 -14.04
C THR A 17 -5.87 -11.32 -13.37
N ILE A 18 -4.68 -10.84 -13.74
CA ILE A 18 -4.13 -9.56 -13.26
C ILE A 18 -4.89 -8.37 -13.88
N ASP A 19 -5.55 -8.58 -15.03
CA ASP A 19 -6.20 -7.53 -15.82
C ASP A 19 -7.65 -7.23 -15.39
N ASN A 20 -8.21 -8.02 -14.48
CA ASN A 20 -9.54 -7.79 -13.92
C ASN A 20 -9.46 -7.82 -12.38
N PRO A 21 -9.01 -6.71 -11.76
CA PRO A 21 -8.95 -6.65 -10.30
C PRO A 21 -10.33 -6.93 -9.71
N PRO A 22 -10.42 -7.71 -8.62
CA PRO A 22 -11.70 -7.95 -7.96
C PRO A 22 -12.32 -6.60 -7.56
N ALA A 23 -13.64 -6.51 -7.69
CA ALA A 23 -14.35 -5.31 -7.26
C ALA A 23 -13.99 -5.02 -5.79
N ALA A 24 -13.58 -3.78 -5.51
CA ALA A 24 -13.19 -3.38 -4.17
C ALA A 24 -14.29 -3.80 -3.18
N ALA A 25 -13.91 -4.55 -2.15
CA ALA A 25 -14.85 -5.01 -1.14
C ALA A 25 -15.53 -3.77 -0.53
N THR A 26 -16.86 -3.73 -0.58
CA THR A 26 -17.62 -2.64 0.03
C THR A 26 -17.64 -2.84 1.54
N GLU A 27 -16.87 -2.05 2.29
CA GLU A 27 -16.77 -2.19 3.76
C GLU A 27 -18.05 -1.75 4.50
N ILE A 28 -18.89 -0.92 3.88
CA ILE A 28 -20.11 -0.38 4.50
C ILE A 28 -21.32 -0.62 3.58
N ARG A 29 -22.40 -1.23 4.11
CA ARG A 29 -23.61 -1.56 3.34
C ARG A 29 -24.88 -1.05 4.03
N ILE A 30 -25.80 -0.50 3.23
CA ILE A 30 -27.16 -0.16 3.68
C ILE A 30 -28.00 -1.44 3.62
N LEU A 31 -28.35 -1.97 4.79
CA LEU A 31 -29.17 -3.19 4.88
C LEU A 31 -30.67 -2.90 4.74
N LYS A 32 -31.11 -1.69 5.10
CA LYS A 32 -32.52 -1.30 5.12
C LYS A 32 -32.69 0.20 4.94
N GLY A 33 -33.77 0.59 4.27
CA GLY A 33 -34.15 1.98 4.02
C GLY A 33 -33.65 2.53 2.68
N GLN A 34 -34.04 3.76 2.37
CA GLN A 34 -33.56 4.53 1.22
C GLN A 34 -33.05 5.89 1.74
N PRO A 35 -31.81 5.94 2.28
CA PRO A 35 -31.25 7.21 2.74
C PRO A 35 -31.09 8.15 1.55
N SER A 36 -31.32 9.44 1.80
CA SER A 36 -31.08 10.48 0.80
C SER A 36 -29.57 10.72 0.62
N ALA A 37 -29.20 11.43 -0.44
CA ALA A 37 -27.82 11.86 -0.62
C ALA A 37 -27.33 12.77 0.53
N GLU A 38 -28.23 13.55 1.13
CA GLU A 38 -27.93 14.43 2.27
C GLU A 38 -27.59 13.61 3.53
N ASP A 39 -28.33 12.53 3.79
CA ASP A 39 -28.06 11.64 4.94
C ASP A 39 -26.70 10.94 4.81
N LEU A 40 -26.36 10.50 3.58
CA LEU A 40 -25.07 9.89 3.29
C LEU A 40 -23.92 10.90 3.43
N ALA A 41 -24.12 12.14 2.98
CA ALA A 41 -23.15 13.21 3.17
C ALA A 41 -22.92 13.51 4.66
N ALA A 42 -23.99 13.63 5.45
CA ALA A 42 -23.89 13.85 6.89
C ALA A 42 -23.13 12.72 7.59
N LEU A 43 -23.45 11.45 7.28
CA LEU A 43 -22.79 10.29 7.87
C LEU A 43 -21.30 10.23 7.51
N THR A 44 -20.96 10.43 6.24
CA THR A 44 -19.57 10.38 5.77
C THR A 44 -18.71 11.49 6.38
N VAL A 45 -19.27 12.70 6.55
CA VAL A 45 -18.58 13.80 7.24
C VAL A 45 -18.29 13.45 8.69
N VAL A 46 -19.25 12.88 9.42
CA VAL A 46 -19.03 12.46 10.81
C VAL A 46 -17.98 11.37 10.92
N LEU A 47 -18.02 10.37 10.04
CA LEU A 47 -17.01 9.30 9.98
C LEU A 47 -15.62 9.85 9.68
N ALA A 48 -15.50 10.76 8.70
CA ALA A 48 -14.24 11.39 8.35
C ALA A 48 -13.68 12.24 9.51
N ALA A 49 -14.54 12.97 10.22
CA ALA A 49 -14.13 13.74 11.40
C ALA A 49 -13.68 12.83 12.56
N ALA A 50 -14.39 11.70 12.78
CA ALA A 50 -14.06 10.74 13.81
C ALA A 50 -12.80 9.91 13.52
N ALA A 51 -12.51 9.64 12.24
CA ALA A 51 -11.30 8.92 11.81
C ALA A 51 -10.00 9.67 12.13
N GLY A 52 -10.09 10.95 12.49
CA GLY A 52 -8.94 11.80 12.77
C GLY A 52 -8.32 12.36 11.49
N GLY A 53 -7.58 13.47 11.63
CA GLY A 53 -6.77 14.01 10.53
C GLY A 53 -5.64 13.04 10.13
N PRO A 54 -5.02 13.22 8.96
CA PRO A 54 -3.85 12.43 8.58
C PRO A 54 -2.85 12.47 9.73
N ALA A 55 -2.43 11.29 10.19
CA ALA A 55 -1.38 11.21 11.20
C ALA A 55 -0.22 12.08 10.73
N ALA A 56 0.29 12.93 11.62
CA ALA A 56 1.50 13.70 11.32
C ALA A 56 2.53 12.70 10.76
N PRO A 57 3.21 13.03 9.65
CA PRO A 57 4.19 12.12 9.09
C PRO A 57 5.09 11.69 10.23
N GLY A 58 5.06 10.39 10.54
CA GLY A 58 5.86 9.84 11.62
C GLY A 58 7.33 10.14 11.35
N PRO A 59 8.23 9.91 12.32
CA PRO A 59 9.66 9.96 12.08
C PRO A 59 9.95 9.22 10.76
N GLN A 60 10.41 9.95 9.74
CA GLN A 60 10.68 9.37 8.44
C GLN A 60 11.74 8.29 8.67
N GLU A 61 11.39 7.04 8.41
CA GLU A 61 12.39 5.98 8.40
C GLU A 61 13.50 6.38 7.44
N LEU A 62 14.75 6.18 7.86
CA LEU A 62 15.90 6.52 7.05
C LEU A 62 15.86 5.69 5.76
N ASN A 63 15.39 6.30 4.68
CA ASN A 63 15.36 5.67 3.37
C ASN A 63 16.69 5.96 2.66
N LEU A 64 17.57 4.96 2.67
CA LEU A 64 18.85 5.01 1.97
C LEU A 64 18.72 4.80 0.46
N TRP A 65 17.53 4.45 -0.03
CA TRP A 65 17.31 4.20 -1.45
C TRP A 65 17.13 5.52 -2.20
N GLY A 66 17.80 5.63 -3.35
CA GLY A 66 17.65 6.78 -4.25
C GLY A 66 18.44 8.01 -3.80
N HIS A 67 19.47 7.84 -2.98
CA HIS A 67 20.36 8.93 -2.59
C HIS A 67 21.04 9.51 -3.84
N PRO A 68 21.28 10.84 -3.93
CA PRO A 68 21.88 11.45 -5.12
C PRO A 68 23.22 10.83 -5.54
N VAL A 69 23.96 10.24 -4.59
CA VAL A 69 25.21 9.51 -4.86
C VAL A 69 25.02 8.33 -5.82
N ASP A 70 23.88 7.64 -5.75
CA ASP A 70 23.57 6.47 -6.57
C ASP A 70 23.31 6.85 -8.04
N LYS A 71 23.04 8.14 -8.28
CA LYS A 71 22.77 8.68 -9.62
C LYS A 71 24.03 9.20 -10.33
N LEU A 72 25.17 9.23 -9.65
CA LEU A 72 26.42 9.76 -10.20
C LEU A 72 27.01 8.80 -11.24
N ARG A 73 27.21 9.28 -12.46
CA ARG A 73 27.81 8.52 -13.58
C ARG A 73 29.33 8.60 -13.60
N TYR A 74 29.97 8.31 -12.47
CA TYR A 74 31.42 8.16 -12.42
C TYR A 74 31.82 6.73 -12.79
N PRO A 75 33.04 6.53 -13.33
CA PRO A 75 33.62 5.19 -13.45
C PRO A 75 33.64 4.50 -12.08
N ALA A 76 33.43 3.18 -12.03
CA ALA A 76 33.38 2.42 -10.78
C ALA A 76 34.67 2.53 -9.94
N ALA A 77 35.82 2.75 -10.58
CA ALA A 77 37.11 2.95 -9.92
C ALA A 77 37.34 4.41 -9.46
N SER A 78 36.37 5.30 -9.61
CA SER A 78 36.49 6.69 -9.19
C SER A 78 36.53 6.80 -7.68
N TRP A 79 37.65 7.28 -7.15
CA TRP A 79 37.82 7.54 -5.72
C TRP A 79 36.77 8.50 -5.14
N GLN A 80 36.28 9.45 -5.96
CA GLN A 80 35.22 10.37 -5.57
C GLN A 80 33.89 9.63 -5.33
N HIS A 81 33.54 8.69 -6.23
CA HIS A 81 32.32 7.88 -6.08
C HIS A 81 32.42 6.94 -4.88
N VAL A 82 33.55 6.23 -4.73
CA VAL A 82 33.78 5.30 -3.61
C VAL A 82 33.66 6.01 -2.27
N THR A 83 34.31 7.17 -2.11
CA THR A 83 34.26 7.95 -0.87
C THR A 83 32.85 8.42 -0.53
N LEU A 84 32.11 8.93 -1.51
CA LEU A 84 30.75 9.42 -1.30
C LEU A 84 29.81 8.28 -0.92
N LEU A 85 29.91 7.14 -1.60
CA LEU A 85 29.13 5.93 -1.31
C LEU A 85 29.39 5.44 0.12
N GLU A 86 30.66 5.36 0.52
CA GLU A 86 31.05 4.92 1.86
C GLU A 86 30.51 5.86 2.96
N ARG A 87 30.61 7.17 2.77
CA ARG A 87 30.14 8.16 3.74
C ARG A 87 28.62 8.19 3.87
N THR A 88 27.89 7.95 2.77
CA THR A 88 26.43 7.97 2.77
C THR A 88 25.83 6.66 3.26
N HIS A 89 26.35 5.52 2.81
CA HIS A 89 25.67 4.23 3.01
C HIS A 89 26.33 3.33 4.05
N LEU A 90 27.65 3.47 4.29
CA LEU A 90 28.41 2.52 5.12
C LEU A 90 28.77 3.07 6.51
N ARG A 91 28.83 4.39 6.70
CA ARG A 91 29.06 4.97 8.03
C ARG A 91 27.77 5.02 8.85
N ARG A 92 27.77 4.32 9.99
CA ARG A 92 26.85 4.53 11.12
C ARG A 92 27.44 5.53 12.11
#